data_AF-A0A059WTQ5-F1
#
_entry.id   AF-A0A059WTQ5-F1
#
_cell.length_a   1.000
_cell.length_b   1.000
_cell.length_c   1.000
_cell.angle_alpha   90.00
_cell.angle_beta   90.00
_cell.angle_gamma   90.00
#
_symmetry.space_group_name_H-M   'P 1'
#
loop_
_entity.id
_entity.type
_entity.pdbx_description
1 polymer ?
#
loop_
_entity_poly.entity_id
_entity_poly.type
_entity_poly.pdbx_seq_one_letter_code
_entity_poly.pdbx_strand_id
1 'polypeptide(L)'
;PEMEGKSAKDIQDKDGVHMWSDAVALAQRDGEGFLRYSWPKPGASESVPKLSHVASYKPWQWTILTGVYLDDLEADFMRSVYRALLVLAGMATLLALATVLLNRSLRRTLGGEPEYAARIADGIAGNDLSMSVVTEPDDRTSLLYSISRMQRQLKQTVTAIKTSADSIAPDGQFKFLHLWASKFPHPVMQDVVDF
;
A
#
# COMPACT_ATOMS: atom_id res chain seq x y z
N PRO A 1 -32.46 -50.43 -4.60
CA PRO A 1 -33.67 -51.27 -4.44
C PRO A 1 -34.45 -51.51 -5.73
N GLU A 2 -34.94 -50.46 -6.41
CA GLU A 2 -35.91 -50.63 -7.52
C GLU A 2 -35.36 -51.35 -8.77
N MET A 3 -34.05 -51.35 -8.93
CA MET A 3 -33.31 -51.90 -10.07
C MET A 3 -32.57 -53.21 -9.75
N GLU A 4 -32.67 -53.70 -8.51
CA GLU A 4 -32.02 -54.95 -8.10
C GLU A 4 -32.71 -56.14 -8.81
N GLY A 5 -31.91 -57.03 -9.40
CA GLY A 5 -32.40 -58.22 -10.11
C GLY A 5 -33.00 -57.98 -11.50
N LYS A 6 -33.10 -56.72 -11.97
CA LYS A 6 -33.56 -56.39 -13.33
C LYS A 6 -32.36 -56.20 -14.26
N SER A 7 -32.51 -56.59 -15.52
CA SER A 7 -31.52 -56.25 -16.55
C SER A 7 -31.56 -54.74 -16.79
N ALA A 8 -30.43 -54.08 -16.61
CA ALA A 8 -30.24 -52.65 -16.86
C ALA A 8 -29.43 -52.37 -18.14
N LYS A 9 -29.27 -53.39 -19.00
CA LYS A 9 -28.41 -53.34 -20.20
C LYS A 9 -28.80 -52.23 -21.17
N ASP A 10 -30.10 -52.03 -21.35
CA ASP A 10 -30.68 -51.10 -22.33
C ASP A 10 -31.07 -49.74 -21.70
N ILE A 11 -30.72 -49.53 -20.42
CA ILE A 11 -31.02 -48.29 -19.71
C ILE A 11 -29.97 -47.25 -20.06
N GLN A 12 -30.46 -46.11 -20.54
CA GLN A 12 -29.65 -44.95 -20.88
C GLN A 12 -29.92 -43.84 -19.86
N ASP A 13 -28.89 -43.04 -19.61
CA ASP A 13 -29.08 -41.76 -18.94
C ASP A 13 -29.68 -40.70 -19.89
N LYS A 14 -29.87 -39.48 -19.38
CA LYS A 14 -30.39 -38.34 -20.15
C LYS A 14 -29.50 -37.94 -21.34
N ASP A 15 -28.22 -38.32 -21.30
CA ASP A 15 -27.22 -37.99 -22.29
C ASP A 15 -26.99 -39.15 -23.30
N GLY A 16 -27.77 -40.24 -23.19
CA GLY A 16 -27.71 -41.41 -24.06
C GLY A 16 -26.63 -42.44 -23.68
N VAL A 17 -25.99 -42.28 -22.51
CA VAL A 17 -24.92 -43.17 -22.02
C VAL A 17 -25.54 -44.45 -21.45
N HIS A 18 -25.10 -45.61 -21.93
CA HIS A 18 -25.55 -46.91 -21.43
C HIS A 18 -24.71 -47.32 -20.22
N MET A 19 -24.85 -46.61 -19.09
CA MET A 19 -23.90 -46.69 -17.98
C MET A 19 -23.58 -48.12 -17.54
N TRP A 20 -24.56 -49.03 -17.50
CA TRP A 20 -24.36 -50.42 -17.09
C TRP A 20 -23.58 -51.22 -18.13
N SER A 21 -23.93 -51.07 -19.41
CA SER A 21 -23.24 -51.75 -20.51
C SER A 21 -21.82 -51.22 -20.72
N ASP A 22 -21.66 -49.90 -20.65
CA ASP A 22 -20.37 -49.22 -20.82
C ASP A 22 -19.42 -49.54 -19.66
N ALA A 23 -19.93 -49.61 -18.43
CA ALA A 23 -19.15 -50.02 -17.27
C ALA A 23 -18.68 -51.48 -17.36
N VAL A 24 -19.57 -52.40 -17.75
CA VAL A 24 -19.20 -53.81 -17.94
C VAL A 24 -18.18 -53.96 -19.07
N ALA A 25 -18.36 -53.27 -20.19
CA ALA A 25 -17.42 -53.29 -21.30
C ALA A 25 -16.05 -52.73 -20.88
N LEU A 26 -16.01 -51.62 -20.14
CA LEU A 26 -14.79 -51.02 -19.61
C LEU A 26 -14.08 -51.96 -18.62
N ALA A 27 -14.83 -52.56 -17.70
CA ALA A 27 -14.31 -53.51 -16.72
C ALA A 27 -13.75 -54.78 -17.36
N GLN A 28 -14.37 -55.27 -18.44
CA GLN A 28 -13.90 -56.44 -19.19
C GLN A 28 -12.68 -56.13 -20.06
N ARG A 29 -12.64 -54.95 -20.69
CA ARG A 29 -11.56 -54.53 -21.59
C ARG A 29 -10.29 -54.18 -20.82
N ASP A 30 -10.40 -53.29 -19.85
CA ASP A 30 -9.26 -52.63 -19.22
C ASP A 30 -9.06 -53.07 -17.75
N GLY A 31 -10.04 -53.76 -17.17
CA GLY A 31 -10.02 -54.18 -15.77
C GLY A 31 -10.46 -53.08 -14.79
N GLU A 32 -10.20 -51.82 -15.12
CA GLU A 32 -10.61 -50.62 -14.40
C GLU A 32 -10.80 -49.42 -15.33
N GLY A 33 -11.42 -48.35 -14.85
CA GLY A 33 -11.48 -47.09 -15.59
C GLY A 33 -12.52 -46.11 -15.04
N PHE A 34 -12.71 -45.00 -15.74
CA PHE A 34 -13.65 -43.95 -15.36
C PHE A 34 -14.79 -43.82 -16.37
N LEU A 35 -16.00 -43.60 -15.85
CA LEU A 35 -17.20 -43.38 -16.64
C LEU A 35 -17.93 -42.15 -16.12
N ARG A 36 -18.29 -41.24 -17.04
CA ARG A 36 -19.08 -40.06 -16.75
C ARG A 36 -20.49 -40.22 -17.32
N TYR A 37 -21.49 -39.97 -16.50
CA TYR A 37 -22.91 -40.12 -16.84
C TYR A 37 -23.76 -39.26 -15.90
N SER A 38 -25.02 -39.05 -16.24
CA SER A 38 -25.96 -38.25 -15.46
C SER A 38 -26.87 -39.16 -14.63
N TRP A 39 -26.89 -39.00 -13.31
CA TRP A 39 -27.73 -39.83 -12.43
C TRP A 39 -28.32 -39.03 -11.28
N PRO A 40 -29.58 -39.30 -10.88
CA PRO A 40 -30.17 -38.60 -9.74
C PRO A 40 -29.51 -38.97 -8.42
N LYS A 41 -29.41 -37.98 -7.53
CA LYS A 41 -29.01 -38.21 -6.13
C LYS A 41 -30.09 -39.04 -5.41
N PRO A 42 -29.75 -39.78 -4.34
CA PRO A 42 -30.74 -40.52 -3.55
C PRO A 42 -31.86 -39.59 -3.06
N GLY A 43 -33.11 -39.90 -3.41
CA GLY A 43 -34.30 -39.10 -3.05
C GLY A 43 -34.58 -37.90 -3.97
N ALA A 44 -33.73 -37.64 -4.97
CA ALA A 44 -33.96 -36.63 -6.00
C ALA A 44 -34.42 -37.27 -7.32
N SER A 45 -35.19 -36.54 -8.12
CA SER A 45 -35.58 -36.94 -9.49
C SER A 45 -34.70 -36.29 -10.56
N GLU A 46 -34.06 -35.18 -10.22
CA GLU A 46 -33.15 -34.48 -11.12
C GLU A 46 -31.83 -35.24 -11.22
N SER A 47 -31.37 -35.45 -12.45
CA SER A 47 -30.11 -36.14 -12.74
C SER A 47 -29.02 -35.10 -12.82
N VAL A 48 -27.93 -35.34 -12.09
CA VAL A 48 -26.76 -34.47 -12.10
C VAL A 48 -25.55 -35.24 -12.62
N PRO A 49 -24.55 -34.55 -13.18
CA PRO A 49 -23.34 -35.21 -13.67
C PRO A 49 -22.62 -35.96 -12.55
N LYS A 50 -22.28 -37.22 -12.82
CA LYS A 50 -21.56 -38.12 -11.92
C LYS A 50 -20.34 -38.69 -12.63
N LEU A 51 -19.24 -38.83 -11.88
CA LEU A 51 -18.04 -39.54 -12.32
C LEU A 51 -17.89 -40.78 -11.44
N SER A 52 -17.91 -41.95 -12.07
CA SER A 52 -17.72 -43.23 -11.38
C SER A 52 -16.44 -43.90 -11.86
N HIS A 53 -15.67 -44.40 -10.91
CA HIS A 53 -14.62 -45.38 -11.13
C HIS A 53 -15.23 -46.77 -11.17
N VAL A 54 -14.87 -47.52 -12.20
CA VAL A 54 -15.29 -48.89 -12.45
C VAL A 54 -14.09 -49.80 -12.19
N ALA A 55 -14.29 -50.89 -11.46
CA ALA A 55 -13.27 -51.90 -11.22
C ALA A 55 -13.86 -53.31 -11.33
N SER A 56 -13.11 -54.21 -11.96
CA SER A 56 -13.48 -55.63 -12.07
C SER A 56 -12.91 -56.45 -10.91
N TYR A 57 -13.73 -57.29 -10.31
CA TYR A 57 -13.32 -58.32 -9.37
C TYR A 57 -13.48 -59.70 -10.01
N LYS A 58 -12.39 -60.16 -10.64
CA LYS A 58 -12.36 -61.36 -11.48
C LYS A 58 -12.83 -62.64 -10.79
N PRO A 59 -12.51 -62.94 -9.51
CA PRO A 59 -12.92 -64.19 -8.88
C PRO A 59 -14.43 -64.42 -8.85
N TRP A 60 -15.24 -63.35 -8.81
CA TRP A 60 -16.70 -63.42 -8.80
C TRP A 60 -17.36 -62.79 -10.02
N GLN A 61 -16.58 -62.36 -11.02
CA GLN A 61 -17.05 -61.65 -12.21
C GLN A 61 -17.88 -60.40 -11.86
N TRP A 62 -17.54 -59.73 -10.74
CA TRP A 62 -18.23 -58.52 -10.32
C TRP A 62 -17.64 -57.30 -11.01
N THR A 63 -18.52 -56.40 -11.43
CA THR A 63 -18.15 -55.03 -11.81
C THR A 63 -18.60 -54.12 -10.68
N ILE A 64 -17.65 -53.50 -10.01
CA ILE A 64 -17.89 -52.60 -8.88
C ILE A 64 -17.76 -51.17 -9.41
N LEU A 65 -18.75 -50.34 -9.12
CA LEU A 65 -18.70 -48.92 -9.42
C LEU A 65 -18.76 -48.11 -8.12
N THR A 66 -17.87 -47.13 -8.02
CA THR A 66 -17.91 -46.11 -6.97
C THR A 66 -17.83 -44.75 -7.64
N GLY A 67 -18.64 -43.78 -7.22
CA GLY A 67 -18.68 -42.50 -7.92
C GLY A 67 -19.14 -41.35 -7.08
N VAL A 68 -18.71 -40.17 -7.51
CA VAL A 68 -18.95 -38.87 -6.87
C VAL A 68 -19.77 -38.00 -7.80
N TYR A 69 -20.68 -37.22 -7.22
CA TYR A 69 -21.45 -36.23 -7.97
C TYR A 69 -20.60 -34.97 -8.16
N LEU A 70 -20.57 -34.44 -9.39
CA LEU A 70 -19.69 -33.33 -9.75
C LEU A 70 -20.21 -31.98 -9.25
N ASP A 71 -21.51 -31.86 -9.01
CA ASP A 71 -22.13 -30.64 -8.48
C ASP A 71 -21.70 -30.34 -7.04
N ASP A 72 -21.55 -31.37 -6.20
CA ASP A 72 -21.03 -31.24 -4.84
C ASP A 72 -19.57 -30.76 -4.86
N LEU A 73 -18.75 -31.31 -5.77
CA LEU A 73 -17.36 -30.89 -5.96
C LEU A 73 -17.27 -29.43 -6.42
N GLU A 74 -18.11 -29.02 -7.36
CA GLU A 74 -18.17 -27.65 -7.86
C GLU A 74 -18.57 -26.68 -6.74
N ALA A 75 -19.58 -27.03 -5.93
CA ALA A 75 -20.04 -26.20 -4.82
C ALA A 75 -18.97 -26.07 -3.71
N ASP A 76 -18.25 -27.14 -3.38
CA ASP A 76 -17.13 -27.10 -2.43
C ASP A 76 -15.94 -26.31 -2.97
N PHE A 77 -15.64 -26.47 -4.26
CA PHE A 77 -14.59 -25.71 -4.95
C PHE A 77 -14.91 -24.21 -4.96
N MET A 78 -16.11 -23.82 -5.40
CA MET A 78 -16.55 -22.42 -5.42
C MET A 78 -16.54 -21.79 -4.03
N ARG A 79 -16.96 -22.53 -2.98
CA ARG A 79 -16.84 -22.06 -1.58
C ARG A 79 -15.39 -21.77 -1.20
N SER A 80 -14.45 -22.62 -1.63
CA SER A 80 -13.02 -22.42 -1.38
C SER A 80 -12.48 -21.21 -2.13
N VAL A 81 -12.90 -21.01 -3.39
CA VAL A 81 -12.56 -19.83 -4.20
C VAL A 81 -13.06 -18.54 -3.54
N TYR A 82 -14.32 -18.47 -3.12
CA TYR A 82 -14.86 -17.28 -2.46
C TYR A 82 -14.16 -16.98 -1.13
N ARG A 83 -13.83 -18.00 -0.34
CA ARG A 83 -13.05 -17.82 0.90
C ARG A 83 -11.66 -17.25 0.60
N ALA A 84 -10.96 -17.79 -0.40
CA ALA A 84 -9.66 -17.28 -0.80
C ALA A 84 -9.73 -15.82 -1.26
N LEU A 85 -10.73 -15.48 -2.09
CA LEU A 85 -10.95 -14.10 -2.54
C LEU A 85 -11.25 -13.14 -1.39
N LEU A 86 -12.07 -13.54 -0.41
CA LEU A 86 -12.35 -12.72 0.76
C LEU A 86 -11.10 -12.46 1.60
N VAL A 87 -10.26 -13.48 1.81
CA VAL A 87 -8.99 -13.33 2.53
C VAL A 87 -8.05 -12.39 1.79
N LEU A 88 -7.90 -12.56 0.48
CA LEU A 88 -7.05 -11.70 -0.35
C LEU A 88 -7.55 -10.25 -0.37
N ALA A 89 -8.87 -10.04 -0.53
CA ALA A 89 -9.48 -8.72 -0.49
C ALA A 89 -9.31 -8.06 0.89
N GLY A 90 -9.48 -8.82 1.97
CA GLY A 90 -9.24 -8.35 3.33
C GLY A 90 -7.79 -7.92 3.54
N MET A 91 -6.82 -8.73 3.09
CA MET A 91 -5.40 -8.41 3.20
C MET A 91 -5.02 -7.19 2.35
N ALA A 92 -5.52 -7.09 1.13
CA ALA A 92 -5.30 -5.92 0.26
C ALA A 92 -5.88 -4.63 0.89
N THR A 93 -7.08 -4.72 1.48
CA THR A 93 -7.74 -3.60 2.16
C THR A 93 -6.94 -3.17 3.39
N LEU A 94 -6.45 -4.12 4.18
CA LEU A 94 -5.63 -3.85 5.37
C LEU A 94 -4.31 -3.17 5.00
N LEU A 95 -3.63 -3.65 3.96
CA LEU A 95 -2.39 -3.03 3.45
C LEU A 95 -2.63 -1.62 2.90
N ALA A 96 -3.71 -1.42 2.15
CA ALA A 96 -4.09 -0.11 1.65
C ALA A 96 -4.40 0.86 2.79
N LEU A 97 -5.16 0.41 3.80
CA LEU A 97 -5.47 1.22 4.97
C LEU A 97 -4.21 1.58 5.76
N ALA A 98 -3.32 0.62 6.00
CA ALA A 98 -2.04 0.87 6.66
C ALA A 98 -1.21 1.91 5.88
N THR A 99 -1.13 1.80 4.56
CA THR A 99 -0.43 2.75 3.70
C THR A 99 -1.01 4.17 3.80
N VAL A 100 -2.34 4.29 3.76
CA VAL A 100 -3.04 5.58 3.89
C VAL A 100 -2.81 6.18 5.29
N LEU A 101 -2.89 5.37 6.35
CA LEU A 101 -2.66 5.81 7.72
C LEU A 101 -1.22 6.26 7.93
N LEU A 102 -0.23 5.50 7.42
CA LEU A 102 1.18 5.86 7.50
C LEU A 102 1.46 7.16 6.75
N ASN A 103 0.99 7.29 5.50
CA ASN A 103 1.17 8.51 4.71
C ASN A 103 0.53 9.73 5.41
N ARG A 104 -0.69 9.56 5.95
CA ARG A 104 -1.37 10.62 6.70
C ARG A 104 -0.63 10.99 7.99
N SER A 105 -0.11 10.00 8.71
CA SER A 105 0.68 10.23 9.93
C SER A 105 1.98 10.94 9.61
N LEU A 106 2.72 10.50 8.58
CA LEU A 106 3.98 11.10 8.17
C LEU A 106 3.79 12.54 7.72
N ARG A 107 2.78 12.81 6.86
CA ARG A 107 2.45 14.17 6.43
C ARG A 107 2.13 15.08 7.62
N ARG A 108 1.38 14.58 8.60
CA ARG A 108 1.02 15.35 9.81
C ARG A 108 2.23 15.60 10.71
N THR A 109 3.14 14.63 10.88
CA THR A 109 4.36 14.81 11.68
C THR A 109 5.37 15.73 10.99
N LEU A 110 5.49 15.64 9.66
CA LEU A 110 6.39 16.49 8.88
C LEU A 110 5.83 17.91 8.70
N GLY A 111 4.51 18.08 8.67
CA GLY A 111 3.84 19.37 8.43
C GLY A 111 3.70 19.71 6.95
N GLY A 112 3.93 18.73 6.07
CA GLY A 112 3.96 18.92 4.62
C GLY A 112 4.59 17.74 3.89
N GLU A 113 4.98 17.98 2.65
CA GLU A 113 5.65 16.96 1.83
C GLU A 113 7.12 16.81 2.24
N PRO A 114 7.65 15.57 2.35
CA PRO A 114 9.03 15.34 2.78
C PRO A 114 10.06 16.09 1.95
N GLU A 115 9.88 16.12 0.64
CA GLU A 115 10.77 16.82 -0.31
C GLU A 115 10.78 18.34 -0.09
N TYR A 116 9.64 18.92 0.28
CA TYR A 116 9.54 20.34 0.61
C TYR A 116 10.32 20.65 1.89
N ALA A 117 10.14 19.86 2.93
CA ALA A 117 10.87 20.02 4.18
C ALA A 117 12.39 19.90 3.99
N ALA A 118 12.85 18.93 3.19
CA ALA A 118 14.26 18.76 2.84
C ALA A 118 14.82 19.99 2.11
N ARG A 119 14.09 20.52 1.11
CA ARG A 119 14.50 21.70 0.34
C ARG A 119 14.65 22.95 1.20
N ILE A 120 13.73 23.17 2.15
CA ILE A 120 13.82 24.29 3.09
C ILE A 120 15.04 24.13 4.00
N ALA A 121 15.29 22.93 4.52
CA ALA A 121 16.45 22.67 5.36
C ALA A 121 17.78 22.93 4.61
N ASP A 122 17.88 22.47 3.35
CA ASP A 122 19.04 22.71 2.50
C ASP A 122 19.23 24.20 2.18
N GLY A 123 18.15 24.95 1.91
CA GLY A 123 18.21 26.40 1.70
C GLY A 123 18.76 27.15 2.91
N ILE A 124 18.29 26.79 4.11
CA ILE A 124 18.80 27.38 5.36
C ILE A 124 20.28 27.04 5.59
N ALA A 125 20.68 25.78 5.33
CA ALA A 125 22.08 25.37 5.41
C ALA A 125 22.97 26.10 4.39
N GLY A 126 22.42 26.43 3.22
CA GLY A 126 23.03 27.30 2.21
C GLY A 126 23.02 28.79 2.54
N ASN A 127 22.63 29.16 3.77
CA ASN A 127 22.52 30.55 4.24
C ASN A 127 21.44 31.39 3.53
N ASP A 128 20.49 30.76 2.84
CA ASP A 128 19.32 31.41 2.26
C ASP A 128 18.18 31.47 3.29
N LEU A 129 18.13 32.58 4.03
CA LEU A 129 17.07 32.89 5.00
C LEU A 129 15.91 33.69 4.39
N SER A 130 15.88 33.85 3.06
CA SER A 130 14.85 34.63 2.35
C SER A 130 13.63 33.79 1.94
N MET A 131 13.81 32.46 1.83
CA MET A 131 12.75 31.52 1.49
C MET A 131 11.59 31.57 2.49
N SER A 132 10.35 31.63 1.99
CA SER A 132 9.16 31.54 2.84
C SER A 132 8.82 30.08 3.15
N VAL A 133 8.83 29.72 4.43
CA VAL A 133 8.38 28.40 4.89
C VAL A 133 6.88 28.44 5.08
N VAL A 134 6.14 27.80 4.17
CA VAL A 134 4.69 27.67 4.26
C VAL A 134 4.36 26.48 5.15
N THR A 135 3.67 26.73 6.25
CA THR A 135 3.16 25.71 7.16
C THR A 135 1.63 25.69 7.12
N GLU A 136 1.01 24.60 7.56
CA GLU A 136 -0.44 24.58 7.74
C GLU A 136 -0.89 25.65 8.76
N PRO A 137 -2.08 26.27 8.61
CA PRO A 137 -2.50 27.45 9.39
C PRO A 137 -2.58 27.26 10.91
N ASP A 138 -2.60 26.02 11.41
CA ASP A 138 -2.65 25.69 12.84
C ASP A 138 -1.56 24.68 13.25
N ASP A 139 -0.53 24.55 12.41
CA ASP A 139 0.58 23.66 12.69
C ASP A 139 1.55 24.29 13.71
N ARG A 140 1.79 23.58 14.81
CA ARG A 140 2.66 24.01 15.92
C ARG A 140 3.65 22.94 16.37
N THR A 141 3.51 21.73 15.85
CA THR A 141 4.22 20.55 16.34
C THR A 141 4.99 19.83 15.25
N SER A 142 4.77 20.19 13.98
CA SER A 142 5.49 19.53 12.91
C SER A 142 6.98 19.90 12.88
N LEU A 143 7.72 19.07 12.13
CA LEU A 143 9.10 19.36 11.80
C LEU A 143 9.22 20.67 11.01
N LEU A 144 8.35 20.91 10.03
CA LEU A 144 8.38 22.12 9.20
C LEU A 144 8.12 23.39 10.01
N TYR A 145 7.20 23.35 10.98
CA TYR A 145 7.00 24.44 11.94
C TYR A 145 8.26 24.71 12.77
N SER A 146 8.90 23.65 13.25
CA SER A 146 10.15 23.76 14.02
C SER A 146 11.29 24.38 13.19
N ILE A 147 11.41 24.00 11.92
CA ILE A 147 12.36 24.58 10.97
C ILE A 147 12.04 26.07 10.71
N SER A 148 10.77 26.43 10.50
CA SER A 148 10.33 27.82 10.34
C SER A 148 10.67 28.69 11.56
N ARG A 149 10.48 28.15 12.78
CA ARG A 149 10.87 28.83 14.02
C ARG A 149 12.38 29.04 14.10
N MET A 150 13.18 28.02 13.75
CA MET A 150 14.64 28.12 13.71
C MET A 150 15.11 29.19 12.70
N GLN A 151 14.57 29.19 11.48
CA GLN A 151 14.88 30.18 10.46
C GLN A 151 14.60 31.61 10.95
N ARG A 152 13.44 31.83 11.59
CA ARG A 152 13.08 33.14 12.17
C ARG A 152 14.06 33.59 13.24
N GLN A 153 14.47 32.68 14.12
CA GLN A 153 15.45 32.97 15.17
C GLN A 153 16.81 33.33 14.57
N LEU A 154 17.28 32.58 13.58
CA LEU A 154 18.53 32.87 12.86
C LEU A 154 18.48 34.24 12.17
N LYS A 155 17.38 34.54 11.47
CA LYS A 155 17.19 35.84 10.81
C LYS A 155 17.22 36.99 11.82
N GLN A 156 16.59 36.82 12.98
CA GLN A 156 16.63 37.80 14.07
C GLN A 156 18.05 37.98 14.63
N THR A 157 18.78 36.89 14.89
CA THR A 157 20.17 36.95 15.38
C THR A 157 21.09 37.64 14.38
N VAL A 158 21.02 37.30 13.09
CA VAL A 158 21.80 37.97 12.03
C VAL A 158 21.46 39.45 11.92
N THR A 159 20.17 39.80 12.00
CA THR A 159 19.72 41.21 11.98
C THR A 159 20.24 41.97 13.20
N ALA A 160 20.16 41.38 14.40
CA ALA A 160 20.68 41.98 15.62
C ALA A 160 22.20 42.21 15.56
N ILE A 161 22.96 41.23 15.07
CA ILE A 161 24.41 41.36 14.86
C ILE A 161 24.71 42.52 13.89
N LYS A 162 23.96 42.62 12.78
CA LYS A 162 24.12 43.72 11.82
C LYS A 162 23.83 45.08 12.46
N THR A 163 22.71 45.22 13.17
CA THR A 163 22.34 46.47 13.84
C THR A 163 23.35 46.87 14.92
N SER A 164 23.87 45.92 15.70
CA SER A 164 24.92 46.18 16.69
C SER A 164 26.25 46.58 16.06
N ALA A 165 26.60 46.01 14.89
CA ALA A 165 27.78 46.45 14.13
C ALA A 165 27.59 47.87 13.57
N ASP A 166 26.41 48.16 13.01
CA ASP A 166 26.06 49.48 12.47
C ASP A 166 26.03 50.57 13.55
N SER A 167 25.76 50.23 14.82
CA SER A 167 25.80 51.21 15.93
C SER A 167 27.21 51.52 16.45
N ILE A 168 28.22 50.70 16.14
CA ILE A 168 29.62 50.95 16.56
C ILE A 168 30.30 51.96 15.63
N ALA A 169 29.90 52.02 14.35
CA ALA A 169 30.54 52.86 13.34
C ALA A 169 30.31 54.39 13.51
N PRO A 170 29.12 54.90 13.88
CA PRO A 170 28.89 56.35 14.00
C PRO A 170 29.54 56.93 15.26
N ASP A 171 29.43 56.23 16.39
CA ASP A 171 29.81 56.78 17.71
C ASP A 171 31.33 56.84 17.90
N GLY A 172 32.07 55.88 17.33
CA GLY A 172 33.54 55.85 17.40
C GLY A 172 34.20 57.00 16.64
N GLN A 173 33.71 57.33 15.44
CA GLN A 173 34.25 58.42 14.63
C GLN A 173 33.91 59.80 15.18
N PHE A 174 32.66 60.03 15.58
CA PHE A 174 32.25 61.32 16.15
C PHE A 174 32.96 61.63 17.46
N LYS A 175 33.13 60.63 18.34
CA LYS A 175 33.83 60.81 19.62
C LYS A 175 35.34 61.01 19.43
N PHE A 176 35.95 60.32 18.47
CA PHE A 176 37.37 60.52 18.12
C PHE A 176 37.64 61.92 17.58
N LEU A 177 36.84 62.38 16.62
CA LEU A 177 36.98 63.73 16.03
C LEU A 177 36.77 64.82 17.09
N HIS A 178 35.78 64.64 17.97
CA HIS A 178 35.51 65.59 19.05
C HIS A 178 36.61 65.59 20.13
N LEU A 179 37.20 64.44 20.45
CA LEU A 179 38.34 64.33 21.37
C LEU A 179 39.65 64.87 20.77
N TRP A 180 39.86 64.70 19.46
CA TRP A 180 41.00 65.27 18.76
C TRP A 180 40.92 66.81 18.72
N ALA A 181 39.76 67.36 18.37
CA ALA A 181 39.52 68.81 18.32
C ALA A 181 39.63 69.48 19.69
N SER A 182 39.23 68.81 20.78
CA SER A 182 39.37 69.38 22.13
C SER A 182 40.81 69.33 22.67
N LYS A 183 41.61 68.36 22.23
CA LYS A 183 42.98 68.13 22.72
C LYS A 183 44.03 68.91 21.92
N PHE A 184 43.70 69.35 20.71
CA PHE A 184 44.57 70.14 19.84
C PHE A 184 43.87 71.40 19.28
N PRO A 185 43.60 72.42 20.12
CA PRO A 185 43.18 73.72 19.63
C PRO A 185 44.36 74.39 18.90
N HIS A 186 44.31 74.49 17.57
CA HIS A 186 45.29 75.23 16.79
C HIS A 186 45.26 76.73 17.14
N PRO A 187 46.42 77.40 17.29
CA PRO A 187 46.48 78.85 17.22
C PRO A 187 46.55 79.31 15.76
N VAL A 188 45.64 80.22 15.40
CA VAL A 188 45.77 81.31 14.42
C VAL A 188 46.64 81.02 13.18
N MET A 189 46.00 80.78 12.03
CA MET A 189 46.51 81.28 10.74
C MET A 189 45.65 82.47 10.29
N GLN A 190 45.93 83.64 10.87
CA GLN A 190 45.90 84.88 10.11
C GLN A 190 47.26 84.93 9.43
N ASP A 191 47.28 84.69 8.12
CA ASP A 191 48.28 85.15 7.13
C ASP A 191 48.31 84.16 5.96
N VAL A 192 47.30 84.23 5.09
CA VAL A 192 47.46 84.12 3.63
C VAL A 192 46.30 84.93 2.99
N VAL A 193 46.36 86.25 3.17
CA VAL A 193 45.94 87.18 2.12
C VAL A 193 47.24 87.52 1.38
N ASP A 194 47.16 87.56 0.05
CA ASP A 194 48.24 87.79 -0.94
C ASP A 194 49.02 86.54 -1.39
N PHE A 195 48.44 85.81 -2.35
CA PHE A 195 48.93 85.72 -3.75
C PHE A 195 47.91 84.99 -4.65
#